data_AF-A0A850GP37-F1
#
_entry.id   AF-A0A850GP37-F1
#
_cell.length_a   1.000
_cell.length_b   1.000
_cell.length_c   1.000
_cell.angle_alpha   90.00
_cell.angle_beta   90.00
_cell.angle_gamma   90.00
#
_symmetry.space_group_name_H-M   'P 1'
#
loop_
_entity.id
_entity.type
_entity.pdbx_description
1 polymer ?
#
loop_
_entity_poly.entity_id
_entity_poly.type
_entity_poly.pdbx_seq_one_letter_code
_entity_poly.pdbx_strand_id
1 'polypeptide(L)'
;MRRAALCALLGLTACALEDADLEQRTAHLNLGSRVDAPLCLGTVRAAELEAERIQLLLGTTPGPSDVYLGIDAVRENCIEGATGCAYFGEVVYTDFPSLSHELVHAYAQPTDLPFLEEGLAEALSGGAWKTSTSGVAEFEARARAR
;
A
#
# COMPACT_ATOMS: atom_id res chain seq x y z
N MET A 1 -41.00 23.46 40.30
CA MET A 1 -41.14 22.01 40.03
C MET A 1 -40.95 21.81 38.53
N ARG A 2 -39.81 21.26 38.09
CA ARG A 2 -39.59 19.88 37.59
C ARG A 2 -39.79 19.71 36.06
N ARG A 3 -38.65 19.53 35.35
CA ARG A 3 -38.34 18.55 34.27
C ARG A 3 -39.11 18.75 32.92
N ALA A 4 -38.60 18.51 31.72
CA ALA A 4 -37.45 17.78 31.14
C ALA A 4 -37.19 18.39 29.74
N ALA A 5 -35.96 18.72 29.31
CA ALA A 5 -35.02 17.82 28.63
C ALA A 5 -35.67 16.91 27.56
N LEU A 6 -35.52 17.27 26.29
CA LEU A 6 -35.52 16.30 25.19
C LEU A 6 -34.60 16.80 24.06
N CYS A 7 -33.29 16.62 24.26
CA CYS A 7 -32.31 16.56 23.16
C CYS A 7 -32.54 15.26 22.40
N ALA A 8 -33.30 15.29 21.30
CA ALA A 8 -33.36 14.19 20.35
C ALA A 8 -32.19 14.33 19.36
N LEU A 9 -31.00 13.91 19.80
CA LEU A 9 -29.87 13.59 18.93
C LEU A 9 -30.16 12.25 18.26
N LEU A 10 -30.86 12.27 17.13
CA LEU A 10 -30.90 11.17 16.16
C LEU A 10 -29.82 11.43 15.11
N GLY A 11 -28.56 11.28 15.54
CA GLY A 11 -27.45 11.03 14.62
C GLY A 11 -27.55 9.58 14.18
N LEU A 12 -28.37 9.32 13.17
CA LEU A 12 -28.31 8.06 12.42
C LEU A 12 -26.93 8.02 11.75
N THR A 13 -26.05 7.25 12.39
CA THR A 13 -24.80 6.75 11.86
C THR A 13 -25.05 6.08 10.52
N ALA A 14 -24.91 6.86 9.45
CA ALA A 14 -24.55 6.31 8.16
C ALA A 14 -23.11 5.80 8.30
N CYS A 15 -22.95 4.57 8.80
CA CYS A 15 -21.83 3.76 8.37
C CYS A 15 -22.04 3.53 6.88
N ALA A 16 -21.57 4.47 6.06
CA ALA A 16 -21.23 4.14 4.70
C ALA A 16 -20.21 3.00 4.83
N LEU A 17 -20.52 1.84 4.27
CA LEU A 17 -19.47 0.92 3.86
C LEU A 17 -18.73 1.66 2.75
N GLU A 18 -17.77 2.49 3.15
CA GLU A 18 -16.92 3.24 2.27
C GLU A 18 -15.95 2.26 1.62
N ASP A 19 -15.99 2.23 0.29
CA ASP A 19 -15.13 1.44 -0.57
C ASP A 19 -13.66 1.75 -0.26
N ALA A 20 -12.95 0.91 0.49
CA ALA A 20 -11.48 0.88 0.43
C ALA A 20 -10.74 2.18 0.72
N ASP A 21 -11.38 3.17 1.33
CA ASP A 21 -10.96 4.55 1.09
C ASP A 21 -9.46 4.71 1.32
N LEU A 22 -8.80 5.34 0.36
CA LEU A 22 -7.38 5.65 0.45
C LEU A 22 -7.14 6.46 1.73
N GLU A 23 -6.66 5.78 2.76
CA GLU A 23 -6.57 6.27 4.14
C GLU A 23 -5.49 7.33 4.30
N GLN A 24 -4.40 7.22 3.54
CA GLN A 24 -3.21 8.05 3.70
C GLN A 24 -2.68 8.54 2.36
N ARG A 25 -2.18 9.77 2.32
CA ARG A 25 -1.63 10.39 1.11
C ARG A 25 -0.23 10.91 1.38
N THR A 26 0.66 10.72 0.42
CA THR A 26 2.05 11.19 0.42
C THR A 26 2.31 11.99 -0.86
N ALA A 27 3.57 12.33 -1.15
CA ALA A 27 3.89 13.02 -2.39
C ALA A 27 3.77 12.09 -3.61
N HIS A 28 4.05 10.79 -3.45
CA HIS A 28 4.08 9.82 -4.54
C HIS A 28 2.97 8.77 -4.48
N LEU A 29 2.26 8.62 -3.36
CA LEU A 29 1.31 7.54 -3.15
C LEU A 29 0.01 8.03 -2.52
N ASN A 30 -1.12 7.46 -2.93
CA ASN A 30 -2.33 7.39 -2.14
C ASN A 30 -2.47 5.93 -1.67
N LEU A 31 -2.50 5.70 -0.36
CA LEU A 31 -2.45 4.37 0.25
C LEU A 31 -3.79 4.04 0.90
N GLY A 32 -4.40 2.95 0.44
CA GLY A 32 -5.52 2.28 1.10
C GLY A 32 -5.09 0.93 1.65
N SER A 33 -5.83 0.40 2.63
CA SER A 33 -5.63 -0.95 3.12
C SER A 33 -6.90 -1.77 3.05
N ARG A 34 -6.73 -3.03 2.68
CA ARG A 34 -7.77 -4.06 2.71
C ARG A 34 -7.58 -5.05 3.85
N VAL A 35 -6.71 -4.74 4.80
CA VAL A 35 -6.60 -5.51 6.04
C VAL A 35 -7.40 -4.81 7.14
N ASP A 36 -7.91 -5.57 8.11
CA ASP A 36 -8.65 -5.05 9.28
C ASP A 36 -7.76 -4.23 10.26
N ALA A 37 -6.56 -3.83 9.84
CA ALA A 37 -5.59 -3.10 10.64
C ALA A 37 -5.19 -1.79 9.93
N PRO A 38 -5.17 -0.65 10.64
CA PRO A 38 -4.80 0.63 10.03
C PRO A 38 -3.34 0.63 9.60
N LEU A 39 -3.02 1.38 8.55
CA LEU A 39 -1.63 1.60 8.14
C LEU A 39 -0.88 2.42 9.20
N CYS A 40 0.16 1.84 9.78
CA CYS A 40 1.05 2.57 10.69
C CYS A 40 1.87 3.63 9.94
N LEU A 41 2.17 4.76 10.58
CA LEU A 41 2.98 5.84 9.99
C LEU A 41 4.35 5.36 9.47
N GLY A 42 4.95 4.37 10.13
CA GLY A 42 6.22 3.77 9.68
C GLY A 42 6.09 3.07 8.32
N THR A 43 4.99 2.34 8.11
CA THR A 43 4.67 1.68 6.85
C THR A 43 4.50 2.69 5.73
N VAL A 44 3.72 3.75 5.97
CA VAL A 44 3.48 4.81 4.99
C VAL A 44 4.76 5.54 4.63
N ARG A 45 5.61 5.85 5.62
CA ARG A 45 6.92 6.45 5.36
C ARG A 45 7.84 5.53 4.56
N ALA A 46 7.85 4.23 4.86
CA ALA A 46 8.69 3.27 4.14
C ALA A 46 8.22 3.11 2.68
N ALA A 47 6.90 3.07 2.44
CA ALA A 47 6.33 3.00 1.10
C ALA A 47 6.70 4.24 0.27
N GLU A 48 6.56 5.43 0.86
CA GLU A 48 6.94 6.69 0.23
C GLU A 48 8.41 6.75 -0.15
N LEU A 49 9.32 6.35 0.75
CA LEU A 49 10.75 6.32 0.48
C LEU A 49 11.11 5.35 -0.65
N GLU A 50 10.41 4.23 -0.71
CA GLU A 50 10.62 3.24 -1.77
C GLU A 50 10.10 3.76 -3.12
N ALA A 51 8.94 4.42 -3.14
CA ALA A 51 8.42 5.07 -4.33
C ALA A 51 9.38 6.14 -4.87
N GLU A 52 9.86 7.04 -4.00
CA GLU A 52 10.84 8.07 -4.34
C GLU A 52 12.13 7.46 -4.91
N ARG A 53 12.64 6.39 -4.28
CA ARG A 53 13.84 5.68 -4.74
C ARG A 53 13.65 5.07 -6.13
N ILE A 54 12.54 4.39 -6.38
CA ILE A 54 12.27 3.74 -7.67
C ILE A 54 12.13 4.79 -8.77
N GLN A 55 11.37 5.87 -8.51
CA GLN A 55 11.21 6.98 -9.45
C GLN A 55 12.56 7.62 -9.81
N LEU A 56 13.43 7.83 -8.82
CA LEU A 56 14.80 8.33 -9.04
C LEU A 56 15.63 7.39 -9.93
N LEU A 57 15.55 6.08 -9.71
CA LEU A 57 16.31 5.08 -10.48
C LEU A 57 15.81 4.93 -11.91
N LEU A 58 14.49 5.06 -12.11
CA LEU A 58 13.87 5.02 -13.44
C LEU A 58 14.00 6.37 -14.18
N GLY A 59 14.33 7.46 -13.48
CA GLY A 59 14.35 8.80 -14.05
C GLY A 59 12.95 9.31 -14.42
N THR A 60 11.92 8.86 -13.70
CA THR A 60 10.51 9.17 -13.95
C THR A 60 9.94 10.04 -12.83
N THR A 61 8.94 10.86 -13.14
CA THR A 61 8.18 11.63 -12.12
C THR A 61 6.68 11.53 -12.38
N PRO A 62 6.08 10.33 -12.32
CA PRO A 62 4.64 10.17 -12.46
C PRO A 62 3.91 10.92 -11.35
N GLY A 63 2.61 11.16 -11.56
CA GLY A 63 1.73 11.60 -10.48
C GLY A 63 1.62 10.53 -9.38
N PRO A 64 0.94 10.85 -8.27
CA PRO A 64 0.75 9.89 -7.19
C PRO A 64 -0.01 8.64 -7.68
N SER A 65 0.48 7.45 -7.31
CA SER A 65 -0.20 6.18 -7.61
C SER A 65 -1.11 5.76 -6.46
N ASP A 66 -2.28 5.22 -6.80
CA ASP A 66 -3.17 4.59 -5.82
C ASP A 66 -2.65 3.19 -5.50
N VAL A 67 -2.47 2.88 -4.21
CA VAL A 67 -1.92 1.60 -3.74
C VAL A 67 -2.85 1.01 -2.70
N TYR A 68 -3.37 -0.18 -2.99
CA TYR A 68 -4.20 -0.96 -2.07
C TYR A 68 -3.41 -2.14 -1.51
N LEU A 69 -3.10 -2.05 -0.21
CA LEU A 69 -2.29 -3.06 0.49
C LEU A 69 -3.15 -4.12 1.15
N GLY A 70 -2.86 -5.39 0.88
CA GLY A 70 -3.46 -6.53 1.57
C GLY A 70 -3.80 -7.71 0.67
N ILE A 71 -3.84 -8.91 1.25
CA ILE A 71 -4.13 -10.17 0.51
C ILE A 71 -5.52 -10.10 -0.15
N ASP A 72 -6.50 -9.49 0.50
CA ASP A 72 -7.84 -9.34 -0.07
C ASP A 72 -7.84 -8.41 -1.29
N ALA A 73 -7.03 -7.33 -1.27
CA ALA A 73 -6.84 -6.45 -2.43
C ALA A 73 -6.30 -7.23 -3.64
N VAL A 74 -5.29 -8.08 -3.40
CA VAL A 74 -4.68 -8.92 -4.44
C VAL A 74 -5.67 -9.95 -4.96
N ARG A 75 -6.36 -10.67 -4.08
CA ARG A 75 -7.31 -11.73 -4.46
C ARG A 75 -8.48 -11.20 -5.31
N GLU A 76 -8.92 -9.98 -5.04
CA GLU A 76 -10.06 -9.37 -5.73
C GLU A 76 -9.70 -8.77 -7.09
N ASN A 77 -8.44 -8.35 -7.30
CA ASN A 77 -8.06 -7.51 -8.44
C ASN A 77 -6.94 -8.08 -9.32
N CYS A 78 -6.21 -9.10 -8.85
CA CYS A 78 -5.10 -9.72 -9.59
C CYS A 78 -5.42 -11.15 -10.04
N ILE A 79 -4.58 -11.69 -10.93
CA ILE A 79 -4.69 -13.08 -11.37
C ILE A 79 -4.50 -14.05 -10.20
N GLU A 80 -5.17 -15.21 -10.25
CA GLU A 80 -5.09 -16.22 -9.19
C GLU A 80 -3.63 -16.66 -8.95
N GLY A 81 -3.20 -16.61 -7.69
CA GLY A 81 -1.86 -17.00 -7.27
C GLY A 81 -0.80 -15.89 -7.33
N ALA A 82 -1.14 -14.68 -7.80
CA ALA A 82 -0.24 -13.53 -7.72
C ALA A 82 -0.10 -12.99 -6.29
N THR A 83 1.01 -12.30 -6.01
CA THR A 83 1.24 -11.54 -4.77
C THR A 83 1.03 -10.03 -4.96
N GLY A 84 0.88 -9.59 -6.21
CA GLY A 84 0.52 -8.24 -6.59
C GLY A 84 0.27 -8.11 -8.09
N CYS A 85 -0.23 -6.94 -8.47
CA CYS A 85 -0.33 -6.49 -9.85
C CYS A 85 -0.38 -4.95 -9.88
N ALA A 86 0.16 -4.36 -10.93
CA ALA A 86 0.17 -2.93 -11.16
C ALA A 86 -0.31 -2.58 -12.57
N TYR A 87 -0.98 -1.43 -12.68
CA TYR A 87 -1.38 -0.83 -13.94
C TYR A 87 -0.61 0.50 -14.07
N PHE A 88 0.19 0.62 -15.14
CA PHE A 88 1.09 1.74 -15.35
C PHE A 88 0.37 3.10 -15.21
N GLY A 89 0.86 3.94 -14.30
CA GLY A 89 0.30 5.28 -14.05
C GLY A 89 -1.08 5.32 -13.39
N GLU A 90 -1.63 4.18 -12.96
CA GLU A 90 -2.97 4.10 -12.38
C GLU A 90 -2.93 3.57 -10.94
N VAL A 91 -2.98 2.24 -10.78
CA VAL A 91 -3.26 1.59 -9.50
C VAL A 91 -2.37 0.38 -9.27
N VAL A 92 -2.03 0.14 -8.01
CA VAL A 92 -1.28 -1.01 -7.52
C VAL A 92 -2.13 -1.77 -6.50
N TYR A 93 -2.26 -3.07 -6.70
CA TYR A 93 -2.83 -4.00 -5.72
C TYR A 93 -1.74 -4.96 -5.30
N THR A 94 -1.35 -4.98 -4.03
CA THR A 94 -0.16 -5.75 -3.64
C THR A 94 -0.19 -6.14 -2.17
N ASP A 95 0.49 -7.24 -1.84
CA ASP A 95 0.85 -7.52 -0.46
C ASP A 95 2.04 -6.65 -0.01
N PHE A 96 2.31 -6.65 1.29
CA PHE A 96 3.43 -5.86 1.80
C PHE A 96 4.77 -6.29 1.20
N PRO A 97 5.16 -7.58 1.17
CA PRO A 97 6.43 -8.01 0.58
C PRO A 97 6.66 -7.61 -0.89
N SER A 98 5.61 -7.58 -1.71
CA SER A 98 5.68 -7.32 -3.15
C SER A 98 5.56 -5.85 -3.54
N LEU A 99 5.28 -4.93 -2.61
CA LEU A 99 5.10 -3.51 -2.91
C LEU A 99 6.22 -2.90 -3.77
N SER A 100 7.49 -3.14 -3.42
CA SER A 100 8.63 -2.62 -4.20
C SER A 100 8.63 -3.11 -5.65
N HIS A 101 8.21 -4.35 -5.89
CA HIS A 101 8.17 -4.95 -7.22
C HIS A 101 7.08 -4.28 -8.06
N GLU A 102 5.87 -4.18 -7.49
CA GLU A 102 4.73 -3.60 -8.19
C GLU A 102 4.87 -2.10 -8.45
N LEU A 103 5.55 -1.37 -7.57
CA LEU A 103 5.85 0.05 -7.81
C LEU A 103 6.77 0.26 -9.03
N VAL A 104 7.65 -0.70 -9.35
CA VAL A 104 8.45 -0.61 -10.58
C VAL A 104 7.54 -0.73 -11.80
N HIS A 105 6.62 -1.68 -11.80
CA HIS A 105 5.61 -1.83 -12.87
C HIS A 105 4.69 -0.61 -12.99
N ALA A 106 4.35 0.04 -11.87
CA ALA A 106 3.55 1.25 -11.87
C ALA A 106 4.25 2.47 -12.51
N TYR A 107 5.59 2.54 -12.43
CA TYR A 107 6.38 3.70 -12.83
C TYR A 107 7.20 3.50 -14.11
N ALA A 108 7.59 2.27 -14.43
CA ALA A 108 8.36 1.97 -15.63
C ALA A 108 7.46 2.01 -16.86
N GLN A 109 7.95 2.58 -17.97
CA GLN A 109 7.21 2.53 -19.22
C GLN A 109 7.02 1.08 -19.67
N PRO A 110 5.79 0.68 -20.05
CA PRO A 110 5.54 -0.69 -20.50
C PRO A 110 6.33 -1.00 -21.76
N THR A 111 6.70 -2.27 -21.90
CA THR A 111 7.48 -2.81 -23.02
C THR A 111 6.80 -4.06 -23.56
N ASP A 112 7.00 -4.38 -24.84
CA ASP A 112 6.47 -5.63 -25.42
C ASP A 112 7.27 -6.88 -24.99
N LEU A 113 8.19 -6.76 -24.04
CA LEU A 113 9.11 -7.81 -23.60
C LEU A 113 8.87 -8.15 -22.12
N PRO A 114 7.98 -9.10 -21.80
CA PRO A 114 7.60 -9.42 -20.42
C PRO A 114 8.79 -9.80 -19.52
N PHE A 115 9.80 -10.47 -20.08
CA PHE A 115 10.99 -10.85 -19.30
C PHE A 115 11.82 -9.64 -18.86
N LEU A 116 11.78 -8.55 -19.62
CA LEU A 116 12.52 -7.32 -19.31
C LEU A 116 11.77 -6.54 -18.22
N GLU A 117 10.44 -6.49 -18.29
CA GLU A 117 9.60 -5.85 -17.26
C GLU A 117 9.80 -6.53 -15.90
N GLU A 118 9.60 -7.84 -15.83
CA GLU A 118 9.79 -8.60 -14.58
C GLU A 118 11.24 -8.57 -14.11
N GLY A 119 12.21 -8.66 -15.04
CA GLY A 119 13.62 -8.57 -14.70
C GLY A 119 14.00 -7.21 -14.11
N LEU A 120 13.43 -6.12 -14.63
CA LEU A 120 13.61 -4.77 -14.10
C LEU A 120 12.95 -4.62 -12.73
N ALA A 121 11.72 -5.11 -12.58
CA ALA A 121 10.99 -5.09 -11.31
C ALA A 121 11.77 -5.84 -10.22
N GLU A 122 12.25 -7.04 -10.50
CA GLU A 122 13.07 -7.82 -9.55
C GLU A 122 14.39 -7.11 -9.22
N ALA A 123 15.10 -6.60 -10.23
CA ALA A 123 16.40 -5.95 -10.06
C ALA A 123 16.32 -4.65 -9.25
N LEU A 124 15.21 -3.91 -9.40
CA LEU A 124 14.97 -2.68 -8.66
C LEU A 124 14.21 -2.91 -7.37
N SER A 125 13.61 -4.08 -7.15
CA SER A 125 12.96 -4.44 -5.89
C SER A 125 13.98 -4.52 -4.75
N GLY A 126 13.52 -4.25 -3.51
CA GLY A 126 14.30 -4.58 -2.32
C GLY A 126 15.18 -3.47 -1.74
N GLY A 127 14.76 -2.22 -1.89
CA GLY A 127 15.38 -1.09 -1.21
C GLY A 127 15.07 -1.01 0.28
N ALA A 128 14.68 0.18 0.76
CA ALA A 128 14.47 0.47 2.17
C ALA A 128 13.41 -0.44 2.84
N TRP A 129 12.56 -1.05 2.02
CA TRP A 129 11.47 -1.92 2.46
C TRP A 129 11.95 -3.29 2.98
N LYS A 130 12.93 -3.94 2.33
CA LYS A 130 13.43 -5.26 2.75
C LYS A 130 14.29 -5.20 4.02
N THR A 131 14.81 -4.04 4.40
CA THR A 131 15.59 -3.87 5.64
C THR A 131 14.72 -3.54 6.87
N SER A 132 13.41 -3.29 6.69
CA SER A 132 12.48 -3.07 7.80
C SER A 132 11.96 -4.38 8.40
N THR A 133 11.92 -5.48 7.64
CA THR A 133 11.40 -6.78 8.12
C THR A 133 12.37 -7.49 9.07
N SER A 134 13.67 -7.20 9.01
CA SER A 134 14.61 -7.59 10.07
C SER A 134 14.27 -6.91 11.40
N GLY A 135 13.73 -5.69 11.37
CA GLY A 135 13.19 -5.01 12.55
C GLY A 135 11.91 -5.64 13.10
N VAL A 136 11.05 -6.18 12.23
CA VAL A 136 9.83 -6.91 12.64
C VAL A 136 10.19 -8.26 13.27
N ALA A 137 11.10 -9.02 12.66
CA ALA A 137 11.59 -10.28 13.24
C ALA A 137 12.28 -10.06 14.60
N GLU A 138 13.04 -8.98 14.75
CA GLU A 138 13.66 -8.61 16.03
C GLU A 138 12.63 -8.16 17.08
N PHE A 139 11.58 -7.43 16.67
CA PHE A 139 10.48 -7.04 17.54
C PHE A 139 9.66 -8.26 18.02
N GLU A 140 9.31 -9.18 17.12
CA GLU A 140 8.62 -10.43 17.46
C GLU A 140 9.47 -11.32 18.38
N ALA A 141 10.79 -11.42 18.14
CA ALA A 141 11.70 -12.15 19.01
C ALA A 141 11.77 -11.54 20.42
N ARG A 142 11.78 -10.20 20.54
CA ARG A 142 11.77 -9.49 21.83
C ARG A 142 10.42 -9.60 22.56
N ALA A 143 9.31 -9.64 21.83
CA ALA A 143 7.97 -9.81 22.39
C ALA A 143 7.76 -11.22 22.98
N ARG A 144 8.39 -12.26 22.40
CA ARG A 144 8.36 -13.64 22.92
C ARG A 144 9.32 -13.91 24.09
N ALA A 145 10.25 -12.99 24.34
CA ALA A 145 11.25 -13.11 25.42
C ALA A 145 10.82 -12.42 26.74
N ARG A 146 9.60 -11.88 26.80
CA ARG A 146 8.98 -11.31 28.01
C ARG A 146 7.84 -12.20 28.49
#